data_AF-A0A5R8WT62-F1
#
_entry.id   AF-A0A5R8WT62-F1
#
_cell.length_a   1.000
_cell.length_b   1.000
_cell.length_c   1.000
_cell.angle_alpha   90.00
_cell.angle_beta   90.00
_cell.angle_gamma   90.00
#
_symmetry.space_group_name_H-M   'P 1'
#
loop_
_entity.id
_entity.type
_entity.pdbx_description
1 polymer ?
#
loop_
_entity_poly.entity_id
_entity_poly.type
_entity_poly.pdbx_seq_one_letter_code
_entity_poly.pdbx_strand_id
1 'polypeptide(L)'
;MNKLVLVAPLLLAASAYEQVVDFFSPLAPVAALAAPAAATSAKGVAGVRSVSSTASVADVVTAANAFMATLSSSQLATLQQTFNSTNVQKWSNLPVSPGSRLGLQLSTLTAAQQAAALAVVQAATGTVSGDGFNEVQQIRAADDNLTANGGGSAYGSGVYLIAFLGTPSTTSTWMLQFGGHHLATNITFSNGYATGPTPKFEATEPLTFTTANANVFATGTVCAPLSNEAAAMLAMLNGLTAAQKSTAFLSQTFNDIVLGPGQDGNFPVTRVGLPVSQLSAAQQELVMNAMAPWVQDADDATAASLLAYYRTQLANTYIAYAGTGNLTTSGDYVRIDGPNVWIEFACQGGVVYRNQIHYHTIWRDRARDYGGNFYTTVTGTQVAKSAELFSVYPNPAPGGRALQVQLAQSATAATYTLRNTLGQTLASKSFRGDAVQVPTDGLAPGTYVLSLVADGKAPATHRFIVK
;
A
#
# COMPACT_ATOMS: atom_id res chain seq x y z
N MET A 1 57.80 -54.64 3.73
CA MET A 1 58.83 -54.14 4.67
C MET A 1 58.10 -53.38 5.79
N ASN A 2 58.34 -53.81 7.03
CA ASN A 2 58.00 -53.22 8.36
C ASN A 2 56.56 -52.77 8.65
N LYS A 3 55.77 -53.58 9.39
CA LYS A 3 55.57 -53.66 10.88
C LYS A 3 54.53 -52.62 11.37
N LEU A 4 53.29 -53.03 11.66
CA LEU A 4 52.72 -53.45 12.98
C LEU A 4 52.93 -52.38 14.08
N VAL A 5 51.87 -51.85 14.71
CA VAL A 5 51.44 -52.24 16.08
C VAL A 5 50.01 -51.73 16.40
N LEU A 6 49.19 -52.65 16.92
CA LEU A 6 47.89 -52.55 17.63
C LEU A 6 47.98 -51.64 18.91
N VAL A 7 46.91 -51.14 19.54
CA VAL A 7 45.94 -51.85 20.40
C VAL A 7 44.79 -50.90 20.75
N ALA A 8 43.59 -51.47 20.88
CA ALA A 8 42.29 -50.83 21.13
C ALA A 8 41.93 -50.71 22.65
N PRO A 9 40.66 -50.73 23.10
CA PRO A 9 40.00 -49.63 23.84
C PRO A 9 39.58 -50.04 25.27
N LEU A 10 38.92 -49.15 26.05
CA LEU A 10 38.08 -49.60 27.17
C LEU A 10 36.90 -48.66 27.47
N LEU A 11 35.72 -49.27 27.52
CA LEU A 11 34.42 -48.77 28.00
C LEU A 11 34.35 -48.71 29.54
N LEU A 12 33.28 -48.05 30.03
CA LEU A 12 32.43 -48.29 31.22
C LEU A 12 32.23 -46.99 32.04
N ALA A 13 31.12 -46.69 32.73
CA ALA A 13 29.70 -47.04 32.68
C ALA A 13 29.00 -46.19 33.78
N ALA A 14 27.77 -45.73 33.51
CA ALA A 14 26.58 -45.63 34.39
C ALA A 14 26.54 -44.95 35.79
N SER A 15 25.34 -44.39 36.04
CA SER A 15 24.59 -44.22 37.32
C SER A 15 24.89 -42.96 38.17
N ALA A 16 23.99 -42.35 38.94
CA ALA A 16 22.54 -42.36 39.18
C ALA A 16 22.26 -41.19 40.19
N TYR A 17 21.21 -40.38 40.01
CA TYR A 17 20.02 -40.24 40.88
C TYR A 17 20.20 -39.65 42.32
N GLU A 18 19.51 -38.51 42.53
CA GLU A 18 18.66 -38.10 43.68
C GLU A 18 19.17 -37.47 45.02
N GLN A 19 18.34 -36.51 45.48
CA GLN A 19 17.93 -36.14 46.87
C GLN A 19 18.24 -34.73 47.43
N VAL A 20 17.20 -33.89 47.29
CA VAL A 20 16.51 -32.95 48.23
C VAL A 20 16.89 -33.01 49.73
N VAL A 21 17.02 -31.85 50.39
CA VAL A 21 16.34 -31.49 51.68
C VAL A 21 16.44 -29.98 52.04
N ASP A 22 15.29 -29.43 52.44
CA ASP A 22 15.00 -28.10 53.02
C ASP A 22 15.65 -27.85 54.40
N PHE A 23 15.87 -26.58 54.78
CA PHE A 23 15.73 -26.12 56.18
C PHE A 23 15.40 -24.59 56.31
N PHE A 24 14.18 -24.31 56.78
CA PHE A 24 13.70 -23.30 57.76
C PHE A 24 14.23 -21.84 57.84
N SER A 25 13.28 -20.88 57.85
CA SER A 25 13.39 -19.44 58.26
C SER A 25 13.62 -19.24 59.77
N PRO A 26 14.01 -18.03 60.26
CA PRO A 26 13.00 -17.07 60.77
C PRO A 26 13.33 -15.53 60.78
N LEU A 27 12.24 -14.74 60.78
CA LEU A 27 11.95 -13.44 61.47
C LEU A 27 12.54 -12.07 61.01
N ALA A 28 11.64 -11.06 61.02
CA ALA A 28 11.78 -9.64 60.62
C ALA A 28 12.35 -8.71 61.72
N PRO A 29 12.68 -7.42 61.41
CA PRO A 29 11.81 -6.32 61.86
C PRO A 29 11.75 -5.01 61.00
N VAL A 30 10.54 -4.44 60.93
CA VAL A 30 10.05 -3.03 61.12
C VAL A 30 10.76 -1.78 60.51
N ALA A 31 9.89 -0.85 60.03
CA ALA A 31 9.99 0.62 59.82
C ALA A 31 10.21 1.07 58.36
N ALA A 32 9.56 2.10 57.79
CA ALA A 32 8.73 3.19 58.30
C ALA A 32 7.74 3.67 57.22
N LEU A 33 6.60 4.25 57.62
CA LEU A 33 5.75 5.04 56.72
C LEU A 33 6.43 6.38 56.39
N ALA A 34 6.55 6.71 55.11
CA ALA A 34 6.84 8.04 54.60
C ALA A 34 5.93 8.39 53.41
N ALA A 35 5.56 9.66 53.33
CA ALA A 35 4.56 10.31 52.47
C ALA A 35 4.74 10.10 50.95
N PRO A 36 3.68 10.29 50.12
CA PRO A 36 3.72 9.97 48.69
C PRO A 36 4.62 10.95 47.94
N ALA A 37 5.78 10.49 47.52
CA ALA A 37 6.54 11.11 46.44
C ALA A 37 5.81 10.83 45.12
N ALA A 38 5.50 11.88 44.38
CA ALA A 38 4.98 11.80 43.03
C ALA A 38 5.98 11.05 42.13
N ALA A 39 5.77 9.75 41.99
CA ALA A 39 6.51 8.92 41.05
C ALA A 39 6.02 9.24 39.64
N THR A 40 6.71 10.15 38.97
CA THR A 40 6.78 10.22 37.50
C THR A 40 7.28 8.88 36.98
N SER A 41 6.35 7.95 36.82
CA SER A 41 6.58 6.67 36.16
C SER A 41 6.51 6.91 34.66
N ALA A 42 7.61 7.42 34.09
CA ALA A 42 7.87 7.26 32.68
C ALA A 42 8.01 5.75 32.43
N LYS A 43 6.89 5.08 32.13
CA LYS A 43 6.94 3.75 31.53
C LYS A 43 7.63 3.92 30.18
N GLY A 44 8.87 3.43 30.10
CA GLY A 44 9.58 3.27 28.84
C GLY A 44 8.65 2.58 27.85
N VAL A 45 8.58 3.14 26.64
CA VAL A 45 7.88 2.52 25.52
C VAL A 45 8.62 1.21 25.25
N ALA A 46 8.03 0.11 25.73
CA ALA A 46 8.45 -1.24 25.39
C ALA A 46 8.41 -1.38 23.85
N GLY A 47 9.42 -2.05 23.31
CA GLY A 47 9.69 -2.16 21.89
C GLY A 47 8.47 -2.47 21.03
N VAL A 48 8.56 -1.99 19.78
CA VAL A 48 7.59 -2.22 18.70
C VAL A 48 7.06 -3.65 18.79
N ARG A 49 5.81 -3.78 19.22
CA ARG A 49 5.11 -5.06 19.30
C ARG A 49 5.08 -5.61 17.88
N SER A 50 5.57 -6.83 17.65
CA SER A 50 5.41 -7.49 16.36
C SER A 50 3.91 -7.65 16.10
N VAL A 51 3.39 -6.91 15.13
CA VAL A 51 1.99 -7.01 14.69
C VAL A 51 1.91 -8.18 13.73
N SER A 52 1.14 -9.21 14.07
CA SER A 52 0.99 -10.42 13.25
C SER A 52 -0.01 -10.27 12.10
N SER A 53 -0.83 -9.21 12.13
CA SER A 53 -1.76 -8.86 11.07
C SER A 53 -2.24 -7.42 11.20
N THR A 54 -2.44 -6.72 10.10
CA THR A 54 -3.15 -5.42 10.05
C THR A 54 -4.44 -5.57 9.24
N ALA A 55 -5.57 -5.16 9.83
CA ALA A 55 -6.88 -5.35 9.18
C ALA A 55 -7.94 -4.31 9.57
N SER A 56 -7.68 -3.49 10.59
CA SER A 56 -8.71 -2.70 11.27
C SER A 56 -8.41 -1.21 11.17
N VAL A 57 -9.31 -0.47 10.53
CA VAL A 57 -9.28 1.00 10.53
C VAL A 57 -9.36 1.56 11.96
N ALA A 58 -9.98 0.83 12.90
CA ALA A 58 -10.02 1.27 14.30
C ALA A 58 -8.62 1.26 14.95
N ASP A 59 -7.73 0.35 14.56
CA ASP A 59 -6.36 0.32 15.06
C ASP A 59 -5.56 1.50 14.49
N VAL A 60 -5.75 1.80 13.20
CA VAL A 60 -5.16 2.99 12.56
C VAL A 60 -5.63 4.27 13.23
N VAL A 61 -6.94 4.41 13.49
CA VAL A 61 -7.52 5.57 14.19
C VAL A 61 -7.00 5.67 15.62
N THR A 62 -6.83 4.54 16.32
CA THR A 62 -6.24 4.51 17.66
C THR A 62 -4.80 5.02 17.64
N ALA A 63 -3.98 4.54 16.71
CA ALA A 63 -2.60 5.01 16.52
C ALA A 63 -2.56 6.50 16.15
N ALA A 64 -3.43 6.94 15.24
CA ALA A 64 -3.52 8.34 14.81
C ALA A 64 -3.89 9.27 15.97
N ASN A 65 -4.87 8.90 16.80
CA ASN A 65 -5.26 9.67 17.99
C ASN A 65 -4.14 9.69 19.03
N ALA A 66 -3.42 8.58 19.21
CA ALA A 66 -2.26 8.52 20.10
C ALA A 66 -1.14 9.46 19.61
N PHE A 67 -0.87 9.50 18.31
CA PHE A 67 0.08 10.45 17.74
C PHE A 67 -0.39 11.90 17.94
N MET A 68 -1.64 12.23 17.61
CA MET A 68 -2.20 13.57 17.78
C MET A 68 -2.11 14.06 19.24
N ALA A 69 -2.31 13.18 20.21
CA ALA A 69 -2.20 13.52 21.63
C ALA A 69 -0.78 13.94 22.07
N THR A 70 0.26 13.63 21.29
CA THR A 70 1.64 14.04 21.57
C THR A 70 2.00 15.41 21.01
N LEU A 71 1.12 16.02 20.20
CA LEU A 71 1.42 17.20 19.40
C LEU A 71 0.90 18.50 20.04
N SER A 72 1.62 19.60 19.80
CA SER A 72 1.12 20.94 20.11
C SER A 72 -0.02 21.34 19.17
N SER A 73 -0.79 22.37 19.51
CA SER A 73 -1.84 22.91 18.63
C SER A 73 -1.31 23.37 17.27
N SER A 74 -0.09 23.90 17.21
CA SER A 74 0.54 24.29 15.93
C SER A 74 0.96 23.08 15.11
N GLN A 75 1.50 22.03 15.75
CA GLN A 75 1.81 20.78 15.07
C GLN A 75 0.55 20.10 14.54
N LEU A 76 -0.54 20.08 15.32
CA LEU A 76 -1.85 19.56 14.90
C LEU A 76 -2.39 20.29 13.68
N ALA A 77 -2.30 21.63 13.64
CA ALA A 77 -2.72 22.43 12.50
C ALA A 77 -1.91 22.15 11.23
N THR A 78 -0.63 21.79 11.37
CA THR A 78 0.22 21.36 10.24
C THR A 78 -0.09 19.92 9.82
N LEU A 79 -0.27 19.01 10.77
CA LEU A 79 -0.61 17.60 10.52
C LEU A 79 -1.94 17.46 9.79
N GLN A 80 -2.98 18.11 10.32
CA GLN A 80 -4.35 17.92 9.87
C GLN A 80 -4.74 18.99 8.84
N GLN A 81 -4.88 18.55 7.59
CA GLN A 81 -5.26 19.37 6.45
C GLN A 81 -6.65 18.98 5.94
N THR A 82 -7.21 19.78 5.03
CA THR A 82 -8.53 19.49 4.45
C THR A 82 -8.44 18.33 3.45
N PHE A 83 -9.39 17.39 3.51
CA PHE A 83 -9.58 16.35 2.49
C PHE A 83 -10.28 16.94 1.26
N ASN A 84 -9.51 17.27 0.23
CA ASN A 84 -10.00 17.82 -1.04
C ASN A 84 -9.07 17.43 -2.20
N SER A 85 -9.53 17.64 -3.44
CA SER A 85 -8.79 17.28 -4.66
C SER A 85 -7.41 17.92 -4.75
N THR A 86 -7.24 19.15 -4.24
CA THR A 86 -5.96 19.85 -4.25
C THR A 86 -4.94 19.21 -3.29
N ASN A 87 -5.37 18.86 -2.08
CA ASN A 87 -4.46 18.37 -1.04
C ASN A 87 -4.10 16.90 -1.23
N VAL A 88 -5.03 16.07 -1.72
CA VAL A 88 -4.72 14.65 -1.94
C VAL A 88 -3.62 14.44 -2.98
N GLN A 89 -3.45 15.36 -3.93
CA GLN A 89 -2.39 15.31 -4.93
C GLN A 89 -1.03 15.85 -4.45
N LYS A 90 -0.93 16.39 -3.21
CA LYS A 90 0.31 17.01 -2.70
C LYS A 90 1.30 15.97 -2.14
N TRP A 91 1.79 15.14 -3.04
CA TRP A 91 2.92 14.25 -2.84
C TRP A 91 3.85 14.34 -4.07
N SER A 92 5.09 13.91 -3.91
CA SER A 92 6.11 14.00 -4.96
C SER A 92 7.17 12.93 -4.76
N ASN A 93 7.77 12.46 -5.85
CA ASN A 93 8.96 11.60 -5.89
C ASN A 93 10.27 12.38 -6.09
N LEU A 94 10.22 13.71 -6.17
CA LEU A 94 11.42 14.53 -6.35
C LEU A 94 12.08 14.84 -5.00
N PRO A 95 13.41 15.07 -4.96
CA PRO A 95 14.10 15.62 -3.80
C PRO A 95 13.71 17.10 -3.66
N VAL A 96 12.56 17.34 -3.04
CA VAL A 96 11.84 18.62 -3.14
C VAL A 96 12.23 19.65 -2.09
N SER A 97 12.00 20.92 -2.47
CA SER A 97 11.97 22.12 -1.64
C SER A 97 10.69 22.20 -0.77
N PRO A 98 10.66 23.06 0.27
CA PRO A 98 9.52 23.23 1.18
C PRO A 98 8.19 23.53 0.46
N GLY A 99 7.08 22.90 0.90
CA GLY A 99 5.70 23.20 0.46
C GLY A 99 5.09 22.25 -0.59
N SER A 100 5.88 21.32 -1.12
CA SER A 100 5.48 20.31 -2.11
C SER A 100 4.80 19.07 -1.52
N ARG A 101 5.04 18.80 -0.23
CA ARG A 101 4.37 17.76 0.56
C ARG A 101 3.68 18.39 1.77
N LEU A 102 2.57 17.81 2.19
CA LEU A 102 1.82 18.25 3.38
C LEU A 102 2.37 17.61 4.66
N GLY A 103 2.07 18.24 5.80
CA GLY A 103 2.22 17.61 7.10
C GLY A 103 3.52 17.91 7.83
N LEU A 104 3.78 17.09 8.85
CA LEU A 104 4.90 17.24 9.76
C LEU A 104 6.09 16.41 9.27
N GLN A 105 7.24 17.06 9.11
CA GLN A 105 8.50 16.38 8.81
C GLN A 105 9.05 15.69 10.07
N LEU A 106 9.44 14.42 9.96
CA LEU A 106 9.86 13.60 11.10
C LEU A 106 11.02 14.21 11.89
N SER A 107 11.99 14.83 11.22
CA SER A 107 13.14 15.47 11.90
C SER A 107 12.77 16.70 12.73
N THR A 108 11.56 17.24 12.58
CA THR A 108 11.04 18.34 13.41
C THR A 108 10.29 17.84 14.66
N LEU A 109 10.08 16.53 14.74
CA LEU A 109 9.38 15.86 15.84
C LEU A 109 10.37 15.33 16.88
N THR A 110 9.93 15.26 18.14
CA THR A 110 10.68 14.54 19.19
C THR A 110 10.71 13.04 18.91
N ALA A 111 11.63 12.29 19.52
CA ALA A 111 11.72 10.84 19.33
C ALA A 111 10.39 10.10 19.66
N ALA A 112 9.68 10.54 20.70
CA ALA A 112 8.38 9.98 21.06
C ALA A 112 7.30 10.27 19.99
N GLN A 113 7.29 11.49 19.44
CA GLN A 113 6.40 11.88 18.36
C GLN A 113 6.71 11.12 17.06
N GLN A 114 8.00 10.92 16.73
CA GLN A 114 8.41 10.13 15.56
C GLN A 114 7.96 8.67 15.68
N ALA A 115 8.16 8.06 16.85
CA ALA A 115 7.69 6.69 17.11
C ALA A 115 6.17 6.58 16.98
N ALA A 116 5.42 7.54 17.53
CA ALA A 116 3.96 7.57 17.41
C ALA A 116 3.49 7.78 15.96
N ALA A 117 4.16 8.65 15.18
CA ALA A 117 3.87 8.83 13.76
C ALA A 117 4.07 7.55 12.95
N LEU A 118 5.20 6.87 13.15
CA LEU A 118 5.51 5.62 12.46
C LEU A 118 4.59 4.47 12.88
N ALA A 119 4.08 4.48 14.11
CA ALA A 119 3.06 3.52 14.56
C ALA A 119 1.74 3.68 13.76
N VAL A 120 1.39 4.88 13.31
CA VAL A 120 0.24 5.09 12.41
C VAL A 120 0.47 4.41 11.07
N VAL A 121 1.66 4.60 10.50
CA VAL A 121 2.04 3.98 9.22
C VAL A 121 2.04 2.46 9.35
N GLN A 122 2.67 1.92 10.40
CA GLN A 122 2.70 0.48 10.67
C GLN A 122 1.30 -0.12 10.81
N ALA A 123 0.37 0.57 11.48
CA ALA A 123 -1.00 0.11 11.62
C ALA A 123 -1.78 0.13 10.28
N ALA A 124 -1.41 1.01 9.35
CA ALA A 124 -2.10 1.21 8.09
C ALA A 124 -1.57 0.36 6.93
N THR A 125 -0.39 -0.25 7.08
CA THR A 125 0.30 -1.03 6.03
C THR A 125 0.36 -2.52 6.36
N GLY A 126 0.63 -3.35 5.36
CA GLY A 126 0.72 -4.80 5.51
C GLY A 126 1.90 -5.26 6.36
N THR A 127 1.85 -6.53 6.76
CA THR A 127 2.82 -7.18 7.65
C THR A 127 3.76 -8.16 6.94
N VAL A 128 3.61 -8.32 5.63
CA VAL A 128 4.44 -9.23 4.81
C VAL A 128 5.90 -8.78 4.86
N SER A 129 6.80 -9.73 5.12
CA SER A 129 8.23 -9.45 5.20
C SER A 129 8.77 -9.03 3.83
N GLY A 130 9.50 -7.92 3.80
CA GLY A 130 10.00 -7.34 2.56
C GLY A 130 9.06 -6.31 1.95
N ASP A 131 7.77 -6.33 2.30
CA ASP A 131 6.73 -5.43 1.80
C ASP A 131 6.13 -4.62 2.98
N GLY A 132 5.10 -3.81 2.74
CA GLY A 132 4.33 -3.10 3.76
C GLY A 132 5.17 -2.19 4.63
N PHE A 133 4.99 -2.27 5.95
CA PHE A 133 5.77 -1.43 6.86
C PHE A 133 7.27 -1.72 6.79
N ASN A 134 7.64 -2.97 6.49
CA ASN A 134 9.05 -3.33 6.39
C ASN A 134 9.71 -2.65 5.19
N GLU A 135 9.05 -2.64 4.03
CA GLU A 135 9.54 -1.93 2.85
C GLU A 135 9.64 -0.42 3.08
N VAL A 136 8.60 0.20 3.66
CA VAL A 136 8.62 1.62 4.01
C VAL A 136 9.87 1.99 4.84
N GLN A 137 10.24 1.13 5.79
CA GLN A 137 11.44 1.32 6.60
C GLN A 137 12.72 1.07 5.80
N GLN A 138 12.76 0.06 4.93
CA GLN A 138 13.91 -0.17 4.04
C GLN A 138 14.17 1.00 3.09
N ILE A 139 13.13 1.59 2.50
CA ILE A 139 13.24 2.78 1.63
C ILE A 139 13.74 3.99 2.42
N ARG A 140 13.23 4.22 3.63
CA ARG A 140 13.75 5.26 4.54
C ARG A 140 15.23 5.06 4.87
N ALA A 141 15.65 3.82 5.07
CA ALA A 141 17.05 3.49 5.32
C ALA A 141 17.94 3.68 4.07
N ALA A 142 17.39 3.45 2.87
CA ALA A 142 18.08 3.72 1.61
C ALA A 142 18.37 5.22 1.46
N ASP A 143 17.38 6.06 1.81
CA ASP A 143 17.55 7.51 1.83
C ASP A 143 18.62 7.97 2.84
N ASP A 144 18.70 7.35 4.02
CA ASP A 144 19.80 7.61 4.96
C ASP A 144 21.17 7.22 4.39
N ASN A 145 21.23 6.12 3.63
CA ASN A 145 22.44 5.72 2.93
C ASN A 145 22.81 6.72 1.83
N LEU A 146 21.86 7.29 1.09
CA LEU A 146 22.13 8.37 0.12
C LEU A 146 22.69 9.63 0.80
N THR A 147 22.13 10.02 1.95
CA THR A 147 22.65 11.14 2.75
C THR A 147 24.12 10.93 3.10
N ALA A 148 24.49 9.72 3.54
CA ALA A 148 25.87 9.38 3.89
C ALA A 148 26.83 9.35 2.68
N ASN A 149 26.31 9.22 1.46
CA ASN A 149 27.08 9.06 0.23
C ASN A 149 26.97 10.27 -0.72
N GLY A 150 26.65 11.45 -0.19
CA GLY A 150 26.73 12.71 -0.94
C GLY A 150 25.42 13.18 -1.58
N GLY A 151 24.27 12.59 -1.23
CA GLY A 151 22.95 13.08 -1.65
C GLY A 151 22.60 14.46 -1.06
N GLY A 152 23.08 14.76 0.15
CA GLY A 152 22.81 16.03 0.83
C GLY A 152 21.54 16.04 1.69
N SER A 153 21.11 17.22 2.13
CA SER A 153 20.05 17.37 3.15
C SER A 153 18.62 17.12 2.67
N ALA A 154 18.41 16.94 1.37
CA ALA A 154 17.12 16.56 0.80
C ALA A 154 16.82 15.05 0.91
N TYR A 155 17.79 14.27 1.40
CA TYR A 155 17.72 12.83 1.61
C TYR A 155 17.74 12.50 3.10
N GLY A 156 17.20 11.34 3.46
CA GLY A 156 17.28 10.76 4.79
C GLY A 156 15.91 10.38 5.37
N SER A 157 15.93 9.42 6.29
CA SER A 157 14.75 8.90 6.97
C SER A 157 14.02 9.96 7.80
N GLY A 158 14.70 11.04 8.17
CA GLY A 158 14.16 12.17 8.92
C GLY A 158 13.39 13.20 8.08
N VAL A 159 13.57 13.22 6.76
CA VAL A 159 12.90 14.21 5.87
C VAL A 159 11.56 13.72 5.31
N TYR A 160 11.05 12.60 5.83
CA TYR A 160 9.72 12.08 5.52
C TYR A 160 8.66 12.89 6.25
N LEU A 161 7.51 13.08 5.62
CA LEU A 161 6.39 13.86 6.14
C LEU A 161 5.16 12.98 6.36
N ILE A 162 4.41 13.29 7.41
CA ILE A 162 3.11 12.68 7.71
C ILE A 162 2.02 13.75 7.75
N ALA A 163 0.92 13.51 7.03
CA ALA A 163 -0.27 14.37 7.02
C ALA A 163 -1.54 13.54 7.18
N PHE A 164 -2.54 14.11 7.84
CA PHE A 164 -3.92 13.62 7.86
C PHE A 164 -4.79 14.57 7.06
N LEU A 165 -5.46 14.07 6.04
CA LEU A 165 -6.42 14.84 5.27
C LEU A 165 -7.83 14.49 5.80
N GLY A 166 -8.43 15.42 6.54
CA GLY A 166 -9.61 15.15 7.37
C GLY A 166 -9.25 14.69 8.79
N THR A 167 -10.27 14.49 9.62
CA THR A 167 -10.09 14.00 11.00
C THR A 167 -10.08 12.47 11.01
N PRO A 168 -9.10 11.81 11.65
CA PRO A 168 -9.12 10.36 11.84
C PRO A 168 -10.44 9.89 12.44
N SER A 169 -11.08 8.95 11.75
CA SER A 169 -12.42 8.47 12.09
C SER A 169 -12.63 7.06 11.58
N THR A 170 -13.39 6.26 12.35
CA THR A 170 -13.88 4.95 11.90
C THR A 170 -15.12 5.08 11.03
N THR A 171 -15.77 6.25 10.96
CA THR A 171 -17.02 6.44 10.21
C THR A 171 -16.85 7.43 9.06
N SER A 172 -16.20 8.56 9.31
CA SER A 172 -16.02 9.61 8.31
C SER A 172 -14.85 9.34 7.39
N THR A 173 -14.87 9.93 6.20
CA THR A 173 -13.75 9.84 5.26
C THR A 173 -12.56 10.68 5.70
N TRP A 174 -11.38 10.09 5.68
CA TRP A 174 -10.10 10.78 5.87
C TRP A 174 -8.98 10.02 5.15
N MET A 175 -7.81 10.64 5.01
CA MET A 175 -6.65 10.00 4.39
C MET A 175 -5.38 10.18 5.23
N LEU A 176 -4.59 9.11 5.31
CA LEU A 176 -3.18 9.15 5.70
C LEU A 176 -2.33 9.42 4.44
N GLN A 177 -1.49 10.44 4.51
CA GLN A 177 -0.37 10.61 3.58
C GLN A 177 0.94 10.50 4.35
N PHE A 178 1.81 9.60 3.90
CA PHE A 178 3.16 9.46 4.42
C PHE A 178 4.15 9.36 3.26
N GLY A 179 5.23 10.13 3.27
CA GLY A 179 6.17 10.07 2.16
C GLY A 179 7.39 10.95 2.30
N GLY A 180 8.38 10.67 1.46
CA GLY A 180 9.67 11.32 1.40
C GLY A 180 10.19 11.31 -0.04
N HIS A 181 11.50 11.45 -0.21
CA HIS A 181 12.14 11.46 -1.52
C HIS A 181 11.74 10.24 -2.38
N HIS A 182 11.88 9.04 -1.82
CA HIS A 182 11.62 7.78 -2.51
C HIS A 182 10.28 7.10 -2.18
N LEU A 183 9.35 7.80 -1.52
CA LEU A 183 8.10 7.17 -1.07
C LEU A 183 6.93 8.14 -1.11
N ALA A 184 5.78 7.66 -1.59
CA ALA A 184 4.48 8.22 -1.27
C ALA A 184 3.48 7.09 -0.98
N THR A 185 3.02 7.00 0.26
CA THR A 185 1.95 6.11 0.71
C THR A 185 0.71 6.95 1.00
N ASN A 186 -0.35 6.76 0.20
CA ASN A 186 -1.60 7.49 0.31
C ASN A 186 -2.75 6.51 0.56
N ILE A 187 -3.32 6.51 1.77
CA ILE A 187 -4.36 5.55 2.16
C ILE A 187 -5.61 6.30 2.61
N THR A 188 -6.72 6.07 1.92
CA THR A 188 -8.02 6.68 2.24
C THR A 188 -8.90 5.71 3.01
N PHE A 189 -9.42 6.16 4.15
CA PHE A 189 -10.32 5.42 5.01
C PHE A 189 -11.73 6.00 4.96
N SER A 190 -12.74 5.15 5.06
CA SER A 190 -14.15 5.56 5.21
C SER A 190 -14.98 4.38 5.71
N ASN A 191 -15.94 4.63 6.61
CA ASN A 191 -16.87 3.61 7.15
C ASN A 191 -16.18 2.33 7.64
N GLY A 192 -15.02 2.44 8.29
CA GLY A 192 -14.32 1.30 8.88
C GLY A 192 -13.46 0.50 7.91
N TYR A 193 -13.32 0.95 6.65
CA TYR A 193 -12.53 0.28 5.62
C TYR A 193 -11.45 1.19 5.05
N ALA A 194 -10.32 0.61 4.63
CA ALA A 194 -9.43 1.25 3.68
C ALA A 194 -10.09 1.23 2.29
N THR A 195 -10.65 2.36 1.89
CA THR A 195 -11.38 2.51 0.62
C THR A 195 -10.47 2.71 -0.59
N GLY A 196 -9.20 3.02 -0.36
CA GLY A 196 -8.21 3.18 -1.42
C GLY A 196 -6.80 3.31 -0.88
N PRO A 197 -5.92 2.31 -1.10
CA PRO A 197 -4.52 2.35 -0.68
C PRO A 197 -3.58 2.98 -1.74
N THR A 198 -4.13 3.65 -2.76
CA THR A 198 -3.39 4.21 -3.89
C THR A 198 -3.70 5.70 -4.10
N PRO A 199 -2.82 6.47 -4.77
CA PRO A 199 -1.56 6.07 -5.40
C PRO A 199 -0.47 5.73 -4.36
N LYS A 200 0.31 4.71 -4.67
CA LYS A 200 1.52 4.33 -3.92
C LYS A 200 2.73 4.38 -4.85
N PHE A 201 3.68 5.26 -4.54
CA PHE A 201 4.94 5.40 -5.26
C PHE A 201 6.10 4.96 -4.36
N GLU A 202 7.03 4.20 -4.94
CA GLU A 202 8.23 3.72 -4.27
C GLU A 202 9.43 3.78 -5.18
N ALA A 203 10.59 4.00 -4.57
CA ALA A 203 11.85 4.02 -5.26
C ALA A 203 12.99 3.57 -4.33
N THR A 204 14.12 3.17 -4.92
CA THR A 204 15.32 2.89 -4.11
C THR A 204 16.61 3.10 -4.87
N GLU A 205 17.52 3.81 -4.22
CA GLU A 205 18.90 3.96 -4.63
C GLU A 205 19.78 3.85 -3.38
N PRO A 206 20.76 2.93 -3.31
CA PRO A 206 21.03 1.84 -4.24
C PRO A 206 20.00 0.71 -4.10
N LEU A 207 20.09 -0.31 -4.96
CA LEU A 207 19.20 -1.49 -4.90
C LEU A 207 19.46 -2.39 -3.68
N THR A 208 20.70 -2.42 -3.20
CA THR A 208 21.10 -3.17 -2.01
C THR A 208 22.18 -2.40 -1.26
N PHE A 209 22.11 -2.40 0.06
CA PHE A 209 23.10 -1.73 0.91
C PHE A 209 23.12 -2.33 2.31
N THR A 210 24.15 -1.95 3.06
CA THR A 210 24.26 -2.23 4.49
C THR A 210 24.09 -0.93 5.26
N THR A 211 23.19 -0.89 6.23
CA THR A 211 22.90 0.34 7.00
C THR A 211 24.14 0.87 7.71
N ALA A 212 24.48 2.12 7.43
CA ALA A 212 25.64 2.80 8.01
C ALA A 212 25.33 3.45 9.39
N ASN A 213 24.05 3.56 9.76
CA ASN A 213 23.60 4.15 11.01
C ASN A 213 22.44 3.33 11.62
N ALA A 214 22.03 3.73 12.83
CA ALA A 214 20.99 3.06 13.61
C ALA A 214 19.64 3.80 13.64
N ASN A 215 19.38 4.71 12.67
CA ASN A 215 18.17 5.54 12.69
C ASN A 215 16.88 4.75 12.41
N VAL A 216 16.98 3.76 11.52
CA VAL A 216 15.82 2.96 11.06
C VAL A 216 15.98 1.49 11.43
N PHE A 217 17.11 0.89 11.09
CA PHE A 217 17.51 -0.47 11.51
C PHE A 217 18.85 -0.40 12.23
N ALA A 218 19.23 -1.46 12.95
CA ALA A 218 20.56 -1.55 13.54
C ALA A 218 21.66 -1.40 12.47
N THR A 219 22.76 -0.72 12.80
CA THR A 219 23.94 -0.62 11.91
C THR A 219 24.41 -2.01 11.49
N GLY A 220 24.73 -2.19 10.21
CA GLY A 220 25.15 -3.49 9.67
C GLY A 220 24.00 -4.35 9.14
N THR A 221 22.75 -3.88 9.20
CA THR A 221 21.60 -4.57 8.61
C THR A 221 21.68 -4.48 7.09
N VAL A 222 21.51 -5.61 6.39
CA VAL A 222 21.42 -5.64 4.92
C VAL A 222 19.99 -5.32 4.52
N CYS A 223 19.82 -4.36 3.61
CA CYS A 223 18.54 -3.94 3.07
C CYS A 223 18.54 -4.10 1.54
N ALA A 224 17.39 -4.48 1.00
CA ALA A 224 17.13 -4.63 -0.43
C ALA A 224 15.67 -4.24 -0.72
N PRO A 225 15.32 -2.95 -0.62
CA PRO A 225 13.98 -2.48 -0.94
C PRO A 225 13.63 -2.83 -2.40
N LEU A 226 12.36 -3.02 -2.72
CA LEU A 226 11.85 -3.35 -4.05
C LEU A 226 12.37 -4.66 -4.66
N SER A 227 13.02 -5.51 -3.86
CA SER A 227 13.59 -6.78 -4.34
C SER A 227 12.52 -7.83 -4.62
N ASN A 228 11.42 -7.83 -3.86
CA ASN A 228 10.27 -8.70 -4.08
C ASN A 228 9.54 -8.35 -5.39
N GLU A 229 9.30 -7.06 -5.63
CA GLU A 229 8.72 -6.45 -6.82
C GLU A 229 9.54 -6.81 -8.07
N ALA A 230 10.85 -6.56 -8.02
CA ALA A 230 11.77 -6.84 -9.11
C ALA A 230 11.79 -8.34 -9.43
N ALA A 231 11.88 -9.20 -8.41
CA ALA A 231 11.88 -10.65 -8.58
C ALA A 231 10.56 -11.16 -9.17
N ALA A 232 9.42 -10.62 -8.72
CA ALA A 232 8.10 -11.03 -9.20
C ALA A 232 7.84 -10.59 -10.65
N MET A 233 8.21 -9.35 -11.02
CA MET A 233 8.14 -8.87 -12.40
C MET A 233 9.06 -9.67 -13.33
N LEU A 234 10.28 -9.97 -12.90
CA LEU A 234 11.21 -10.79 -13.66
C LEU A 234 10.69 -12.22 -13.85
N ALA A 235 10.10 -12.82 -12.81
CA ALA A 235 9.48 -14.14 -12.90
C ALA A 235 8.32 -14.16 -13.91
N MET A 236 7.46 -13.14 -13.90
CA MET A 236 6.38 -12.97 -14.89
C MET A 236 6.94 -12.89 -16.31
N LEU A 237 7.93 -12.04 -16.57
CA LEU A 237 8.53 -11.90 -17.90
C LEU A 237 9.26 -13.17 -18.35
N ASN A 238 9.99 -13.84 -17.45
CA ASN A 238 10.69 -15.08 -17.75
C ASN A 238 9.75 -16.26 -17.99
N GLY A 239 8.53 -16.21 -17.45
CA GLY A 239 7.48 -17.18 -17.75
C GLY A 239 6.91 -17.08 -19.17
N LEU A 240 7.16 -15.97 -19.90
CA LEU A 240 6.64 -15.78 -21.26
C LEU A 240 7.46 -16.53 -22.32
N THR A 241 6.76 -17.12 -23.29
CA THR A 241 7.38 -17.64 -24.52
C THR A 241 7.97 -16.51 -25.37
N ALA A 242 8.85 -16.84 -26.33
CA ALA A 242 9.43 -15.84 -27.24
C ALA A 242 8.36 -15.04 -28.02
N ALA A 243 7.30 -15.70 -28.49
CA ALA A 243 6.19 -15.04 -29.19
C ALA A 243 5.38 -14.10 -28.27
N GLN A 244 5.13 -14.53 -27.03
CA GLN A 244 4.48 -13.70 -26.01
C GLN A 244 5.35 -12.50 -25.62
N LYS A 245 6.67 -12.68 -25.44
CA LYS A 245 7.61 -11.58 -25.22
C LYS A 245 7.57 -10.57 -26.37
N SER A 246 7.58 -11.04 -27.62
CA SER A 246 7.45 -10.17 -28.79
C SER A 246 6.13 -9.37 -28.81
N THR A 247 5.04 -9.92 -28.27
CA THR A 247 3.74 -9.23 -28.20
C THR A 247 3.67 -8.25 -27.03
N ALA A 248 4.33 -8.57 -25.90
CA ALA A 248 4.42 -7.70 -24.74
C ALA A 248 5.41 -6.53 -24.93
N PHE A 249 6.33 -6.63 -25.88
CA PHE A 249 7.38 -5.63 -26.09
C PHE A 249 6.83 -4.30 -26.63
N LEU A 250 7.26 -3.20 -26.01
CA LEU A 250 7.02 -1.84 -26.44
C LEU A 250 8.27 -1.28 -27.11
N SER A 251 8.12 -0.74 -28.31
CA SER A 251 9.22 -0.06 -29.03
C SER A 251 9.59 1.30 -28.45
N GLN A 252 8.76 1.86 -27.58
CA GLN A 252 9.02 3.14 -26.92
C GLN A 252 10.07 2.98 -25.82
N THR A 253 10.91 4.00 -25.64
CA THR A 253 11.82 4.10 -24.50
C THR A 253 11.13 4.82 -23.35
N PHE A 254 11.38 4.36 -22.13
CA PHE A 254 10.88 4.98 -20.90
C PHE A 254 12.07 5.39 -20.04
N ASN A 255 12.05 6.61 -19.53
CA ASN A 255 13.08 7.10 -18.60
C ASN A 255 12.58 7.14 -17.14
N ASP A 256 11.27 6.99 -16.94
CA ASP A 256 10.59 6.96 -15.65
C ASP A 256 9.21 6.30 -15.80
N ILE A 257 8.49 6.12 -14.69
CA ILE A 257 7.06 5.82 -14.64
C ILE A 257 6.24 6.92 -15.34
N VAL A 258 5.12 6.53 -15.94
CA VAL A 258 4.25 7.44 -16.71
C VAL A 258 3.19 8.09 -15.84
N LEU A 259 2.65 7.38 -14.83
CA LEU A 259 1.59 7.90 -13.95
C LEU A 259 2.09 8.34 -12.57
N GLY A 260 3.26 8.96 -12.53
CA GLY A 260 3.84 9.56 -11.32
C GLY A 260 3.03 10.74 -10.72
N PRO A 261 3.65 11.56 -9.86
CA PRO A 261 3.01 12.75 -9.29
C PRO A 261 2.42 13.67 -10.35
N GLY A 262 1.22 14.21 -10.09
CA GLY A 262 0.53 15.14 -11.01
C GLY A 262 -0.15 14.49 -12.22
N GLN A 263 -0.05 13.17 -12.38
CA GLN A 263 -0.72 12.41 -13.46
C GLN A 263 -2.02 11.75 -13.01
N ASP A 264 -2.71 12.38 -12.06
CA ASP A 264 -3.91 11.83 -11.43
C ASP A 264 -5.07 11.68 -12.41
N GLY A 265 -5.60 10.47 -12.53
CA GLY A 265 -6.69 10.16 -13.45
C GLY A 265 -6.29 10.07 -14.92
N ASN A 266 -5.03 10.36 -15.28
CA ASN A 266 -4.54 10.39 -16.67
C ASN A 266 -4.17 9.02 -17.21
N PHE A 267 -4.84 7.95 -16.74
CA PHE A 267 -4.53 6.62 -17.21
C PHE A 267 -4.79 6.49 -18.73
N PRO A 268 -3.90 5.81 -19.49
CA PRO A 268 -4.11 5.57 -20.90
C PRO A 268 -5.45 4.86 -21.17
N VAL A 269 -6.14 5.34 -22.20
CA VAL A 269 -7.41 4.77 -22.67
C VAL A 269 -7.17 3.46 -23.44
N THR A 270 -6.13 3.45 -24.26
CA THR A 270 -5.72 2.28 -25.05
C THR A 270 -4.81 1.40 -24.22
N ARG A 271 -5.23 0.15 -24.00
CA ARG A 271 -4.37 -0.88 -23.41
C ARG A 271 -3.46 -1.45 -24.50
N VAL A 272 -2.18 -1.62 -24.19
CA VAL A 272 -1.16 -2.14 -25.11
C VAL A 272 -0.33 -3.21 -24.44
N GLY A 273 0.24 -4.11 -25.24
CA GLY A 273 1.01 -5.26 -24.79
C GLY A 273 0.24 -6.59 -24.94
N LEU A 274 0.69 -7.60 -24.21
CA LEU A 274 0.15 -8.94 -24.24
C LEU A 274 -1.09 -9.04 -23.33
N PRO A 275 -2.29 -9.34 -23.86
CA PRO A 275 -3.45 -9.61 -23.03
C PRO A 275 -3.26 -10.91 -22.23
N VAL A 276 -3.51 -10.83 -20.94
CA VAL A 276 -3.32 -11.94 -19.99
C VAL A 276 -4.28 -13.11 -20.27
N SER A 277 -5.40 -12.88 -20.95
CA SER A 277 -6.28 -13.94 -21.45
C SER A 277 -5.63 -14.88 -22.47
N GLN A 278 -4.50 -14.50 -23.08
CA GLN A 278 -3.71 -15.37 -23.97
C GLN A 278 -2.63 -16.18 -23.23
N LEU A 279 -2.51 -16.01 -21.91
CA LEU A 279 -1.56 -16.74 -21.09
C LEU A 279 -2.16 -18.06 -20.60
N SER A 280 -1.30 -19.07 -20.42
CA SER A 280 -1.67 -20.30 -19.71
C SER A 280 -2.00 -20.00 -18.24
N ALA A 281 -2.72 -20.90 -17.56
CA ALA A 281 -3.04 -20.73 -16.14
C ALA A 281 -1.79 -20.49 -15.26
N ALA A 282 -0.70 -21.24 -15.50
CA ALA A 282 0.55 -21.05 -14.77
C ALA A 282 1.18 -19.67 -15.01
N GLN A 283 1.12 -19.17 -16.24
CA GLN A 283 1.58 -17.82 -16.57
C GLN A 283 0.68 -16.75 -15.94
N GLN A 284 -0.65 -16.94 -15.91
CA GLN A 284 -1.59 -16.05 -15.24
C GLN A 284 -1.31 -15.94 -13.74
N GLU A 285 -0.93 -17.04 -13.07
CA GLU A 285 -0.50 -16.99 -11.68
C GLU A 285 0.77 -16.14 -11.49
N LEU A 286 1.73 -16.20 -12.42
CA LEU A 286 2.91 -15.32 -12.35
C LEU A 286 2.52 -13.84 -12.45
N VAL A 287 1.49 -13.50 -13.21
CA VAL A 287 0.95 -12.13 -13.27
C VAL A 287 0.35 -11.71 -11.93
N MET A 288 -0.42 -12.59 -11.30
CA MET A 288 -0.99 -12.32 -9.97
C MET A 288 0.11 -12.16 -8.92
N ASN A 289 1.15 -13.00 -8.98
CA ASN A 289 2.32 -12.88 -8.10
C ASN A 289 3.09 -11.59 -8.37
N ALA A 290 3.18 -11.14 -9.62
CA ALA A 290 3.77 -9.85 -9.97
C ALA A 290 2.92 -8.63 -9.59
N MET A 291 1.67 -8.79 -9.15
CA MET A 291 0.90 -7.72 -8.53
C MET A 291 1.04 -7.71 -7.00
N ALA A 292 1.39 -8.85 -6.40
CA ALA A 292 1.24 -9.08 -4.97
C ALA A 292 2.06 -8.14 -4.08
N PRO A 293 3.37 -7.90 -4.33
CA PRO A 293 4.20 -7.08 -3.43
C PRO A 293 3.63 -5.66 -3.19
N TRP A 294 3.31 -4.94 -4.26
CA TRP A 294 2.60 -3.65 -4.18
C TRP A 294 1.29 -3.70 -3.43
N VAL A 295 0.47 -4.74 -3.66
CA VAL A 295 -0.86 -4.84 -3.04
C VAL A 295 -0.74 -5.21 -1.56
N GLN A 296 0.28 -6.00 -1.21
CA GLN A 296 0.63 -6.40 0.15
C GLN A 296 1.23 -5.27 0.98
N ASP A 297 1.49 -4.11 0.37
CA ASP A 297 1.76 -2.90 1.12
C ASP A 297 0.56 -2.32 1.86
N ALA A 298 -0.64 -2.52 1.31
CA ALA A 298 -1.87 -2.22 2.01
C ALA A 298 -2.01 -3.15 3.22
N ASP A 299 -2.86 -2.78 4.18
CA ASP A 299 -3.19 -3.68 5.29
C ASP A 299 -3.62 -5.08 4.78
N ASP A 300 -3.29 -6.13 5.53
CA ASP A 300 -3.37 -7.52 5.05
C ASP A 300 -4.77 -7.92 4.57
N ALA A 301 -5.82 -7.40 5.22
CA ALA A 301 -7.22 -7.67 4.84
C ALA A 301 -7.61 -6.97 3.52
N THR A 302 -7.20 -5.71 3.36
CA THR A 302 -7.38 -4.96 2.11
C THR A 302 -6.58 -5.58 0.97
N ALA A 303 -5.33 -5.96 1.23
CA ALA A 303 -4.46 -6.62 0.25
C ALA A 303 -5.08 -7.92 -0.29
N ALA A 304 -5.51 -8.81 0.62
CA ALA A 304 -6.16 -10.06 0.24
C ALA A 304 -7.43 -9.83 -0.60
N SER A 305 -8.24 -8.84 -0.21
CA SER A 305 -9.47 -8.49 -0.94
C SER A 305 -9.18 -7.93 -2.33
N LEU A 306 -8.18 -7.07 -2.47
CA LEU A 306 -7.79 -6.47 -3.75
C LEU A 306 -7.16 -7.49 -4.70
N LEU A 307 -6.30 -8.38 -4.22
CA LEU A 307 -5.74 -9.46 -5.05
C LEU A 307 -6.84 -10.41 -5.54
N ALA A 308 -7.78 -10.79 -4.68
CA ALA A 308 -8.93 -11.58 -5.09
C ALA A 308 -9.77 -10.84 -6.15
N TYR A 309 -9.95 -9.52 -6.01
CA TYR A 309 -10.67 -8.71 -6.97
C TYR A 309 -9.93 -8.58 -8.31
N TYR A 310 -8.63 -8.28 -8.32
CA TYR A 310 -7.83 -8.19 -9.54
C TYR A 310 -7.80 -9.52 -10.30
N ARG A 311 -7.81 -10.65 -9.59
CA ARG A 311 -7.95 -11.98 -10.21
C ARG A 311 -9.23 -12.12 -11.04
N THR A 312 -10.35 -11.56 -10.59
CA THR A 312 -11.62 -11.58 -11.37
C THR A 312 -11.53 -10.77 -12.67
N GLN A 313 -10.57 -9.86 -12.76
CA GLN A 313 -10.37 -8.95 -13.89
C GLN A 313 -9.22 -9.38 -14.80
N LEU A 314 -8.50 -10.43 -14.41
CA LEU A 314 -7.21 -10.80 -14.96
C LEU A 314 -7.26 -11.03 -16.48
N ALA A 315 -8.35 -11.61 -17.00
CA ALA A 315 -8.53 -11.82 -18.44
C ALA A 315 -8.51 -10.54 -19.29
N ASN A 316 -8.82 -9.38 -18.68
CA ASN A 316 -8.83 -8.05 -19.30
C ASN A 316 -7.59 -7.20 -18.92
N THR A 317 -6.60 -7.82 -18.31
CA THR A 317 -5.32 -7.20 -17.95
C THR A 317 -4.31 -7.40 -19.06
N TYR A 318 -3.40 -6.45 -19.22
CA TYR A 318 -2.32 -6.45 -20.21
C TYR A 318 -0.98 -6.33 -19.51
N ILE A 319 0.03 -7.00 -20.07
CA ILE A 319 1.42 -6.88 -19.65
C ILE A 319 2.22 -6.30 -20.79
N ALA A 320 3.05 -5.32 -20.47
CA ALA A 320 3.97 -4.74 -21.43
C ALA A 320 5.35 -4.54 -20.80
N TYR A 321 6.40 -4.57 -21.62
CA TYR A 321 7.73 -4.20 -21.17
C TYR A 321 8.51 -3.49 -22.28
N ALA A 322 9.52 -2.71 -21.89
CA ALA A 322 10.49 -2.08 -22.78
C ALA A 322 11.92 -2.35 -22.29
N GLY A 323 12.89 -2.03 -23.14
CA GLY A 323 14.30 -2.29 -22.86
C GLY A 323 14.66 -3.77 -22.98
N THR A 324 15.54 -4.24 -22.10
CA THR A 324 16.09 -5.59 -22.10
C THR A 324 15.11 -6.62 -21.52
N GLY A 325 14.16 -6.18 -20.70
CA GLY A 325 13.25 -7.05 -19.96
C GLY A 325 13.88 -7.78 -18.77
N ASN A 326 15.09 -7.37 -18.34
CA ASN A 326 15.82 -7.98 -17.21
C ASN A 326 15.82 -7.12 -15.94
N LEU A 327 15.36 -5.87 -16.00
CA LEU A 327 15.37 -4.90 -14.88
C LEU A 327 16.78 -4.61 -14.34
N THR A 328 17.76 -4.59 -15.24
CA THR A 328 19.19 -4.39 -14.92
C THR A 328 19.81 -3.21 -15.65
N THR A 329 19.05 -2.53 -16.52
CA THR A 329 19.59 -1.46 -17.37
C THR A 329 18.66 -0.26 -17.32
N SER A 330 19.24 0.95 -17.27
CA SER A 330 18.48 2.20 -17.40
C SER A 330 17.65 2.16 -18.69
N GLY A 331 16.37 2.45 -18.59
CA GLY A 331 15.41 2.33 -19.68
C GLY A 331 14.64 1.00 -19.73
N ASP A 332 14.99 0.03 -18.88
CA ASP A 332 14.11 -1.12 -18.63
C ASP A 332 12.82 -0.65 -17.97
N TYR A 333 11.69 -1.12 -18.47
CA TYR A 333 10.36 -0.75 -17.97
C TYR A 333 9.41 -1.93 -18.09
N VAL A 334 8.55 -2.11 -17.10
CA VAL A 334 7.50 -3.14 -17.08
C VAL A 334 6.21 -2.50 -16.60
N ARG A 335 5.09 -2.88 -17.22
CA ARG A 335 3.75 -2.44 -16.84
C ARG A 335 2.75 -3.57 -16.80
N ILE A 336 1.92 -3.55 -15.77
CA ILE A 336 0.66 -4.30 -15.67
C ILE A 336 -0.49 -3.29 -15.76
N ASP A 337 -1.34 -3.43 -16.76
CA ASP A 337 -2.46 -2.54 -17.05
C ASP A 337 -3.79 -3.31 -17.10
N GLY A 338 -4.53 -3.29 -15.99
CA GLY A 338 -5.83 -3.93 -15.85
C GLY A 338 -7.01 -2.96 -15.88
N PRO A 339 -8.25 -3.47 -15.74
CA PRO A 339 -9.43 -2.64 -15.57
C PRO A 339 -9.37 -1.71 -14.35
N ASN A 340 -8.76 -2.18 -13.25
CA ASN A 340 -8.50 -1.39 -12.05
C ASN A 340 -7.02 -1.23 -11.76
N VAL A 341 -6.28 -2.35 -11.65
CA VAL A 341 -4.86 -2.34 -11.32
C VAL A 341 -4.03 -1.65 -12.39
N TRP A 342 -3.10 -0.82 -11.96
CA TRP A 342 -2.06 -0.22 -12.78
C TRP A 342 -0.75 -0.27 -11.99
N ILE A 343 0.24 -0.98 -12.50
CA ILE A 343 1.57 -1.08 -11.88
C ILE A 343 2.61 -0.76 -12.94
N GLU A 344 3.55 0.12 -12.63
CA GLU A 344 4.71 0.41 -13.47
C GLU A 344 5.98 0.18 -12.66
N PHE A 345 7.01 -0.37 -13.30
CA PHE A 345 8.33 -0.55 -12.73
C PHE A 345 9.35 -0.07 -13.76
N ALA A 346 10.16 0.91 -13.41
CA ALA A 346 11.13 1.56 -14.28
C ALA A 346 12.53 1.53 -13.67
N CYS A 347 13.53 1.24 -14.49
CA CYS A 347 14.93 1.37 -14.13
C CYS A 347 15.47 2.69 -14.67
N GLN A 348 15.89 3.58 -13.77
CA GLN A 348 16.59 4.80 -14.09
C GLN A 348 18.11 4.64 -13.92
N GLY A 349 18.88 5.61 -14.42
CA GLY A 349 20.27 5.77 -14.01
C GLY A 349 20.34 6.39 -12.61
N GLY A 350 21.24 5.91 -11.75
CA GLY A 350 21.42 6.42 -10.40
C GLY A 350 21.85 7.88 -10.37
N VAL A 351 21.35 8.62 -9.37
CA VAL A 351 21.60 10.05 -9.20
C VAL A 351 22.82 10.29 -8.30
N VAL A 352 22.88 9.58 -7.17
CA VAL A 352 23.99 9.61 -6.21
C VAL A 352 25.04 8.56 -6.60
N TYR A 353 24.60 7.33 -6.89
CA TYR A 353 25.38 6.23 -7.41
C TYR A 353 25.32 6.20 -8.95
N ARG A 354 26.01 7.15 -9.58
CA ARG A 354 25.95 7.39 -11.05
C ARG A 354 26.36 6.22 -11.95
N ASN A 355 26.98 5.18 -11.40
CA ASN A 355 27.36 3.96 -12.11
C ASN A 355 26.42 2.77 -11.86
N GLN A 356 25.31 2.99 -11.13
CA GLN A 356 24.29 2.00 -10.83
C GLN A 356 22.94 2.41 -11.44
N ILE A 357 21.98 1.51 -11.39
CA ILE A 357 20.58 1.81 -11.68
C ILE A 357 19.81 2.12 -10.39
N HIS A 358 18.65 2.73 -10.57
CA HIS A 358 17.72 3.13 -9.54
C HIS A 358 16.33 2.65 -9.95
N TYR A 359 15.62 1.95 -9.06
CA TYR A 359 14.23 1.55 -9.31
C TYR A 359 13.25 2.64 -8.94
N HIS A 360 12.31 2.92 -9.85
CA HIS A 360 11.09 3.68 -9.61
C HIS A 360 9.89 2.78 -9.91
N THR A 361 8.91 2.75 -9.02
CA THR A 361 7.69 2.02 -9.24
C THR A 361 6.47 2.77 -8.72
N ILE A 362 5.33 2.49 -9.31
CA ILE A 362 4.06 3.02 -8.83
C ILE A 362 2.95 1.98 -8.97
N TRP A 363 2.14 1.88 -7.94
CA TRP A 363 0.84 1.21 -7.96
C TRP A 363 -0.29 2.23 -7.86
N ARG A 364 -1.22 2.11 -8.80
CA ARG A 364 -2.49 2.85 -8.83
C ARG A 364 -3.66 1.91 -9.03
N ASP A 365 -4.82 2.32 -8.53
CA ASP A 365 -6.10 1.67 -8.81
C ASP A 365 -7.06 2.70 -9.41
N ARG A 366 -7.43 2.48 -10.68
CA ARG A 366 -8.27 3.39 -11.46
C ARG A 366 -9.60 3.77 -10.78
N ALA A 367 -10.15 2.92 -9.91
CA ALA A 367 -11.39 3.22 -9.18
C ALA A 367 -11.17 3.62 -7.72
N ARG A 368 -9.98 3.38 -7.16
CA ARG A 368 -9.71 3.54 -5.72
C ARG A 368 -8.60 4.54 -5.40
N ASP A 369 -7.94 5.13 -6.38
CA ASP A 369 -7.04 6.27 -6.15
C ASP A 369 -7.76 7.33 -5.30
N TYR A 370 -7.16 7.67 -4.16
CA TYR A 370 -7.72 8.58 -3.17
C TYR A 370 -9.11 8.15 -2.66
N GLY A 371 -9.31 6.85 -2.47
CA GLY A 371 -10.59 6.23 -2.11
C GLY A 371 -11.64 6.31 -3.22
N GLY A 372 -11.24 6.73 -4.43
CA GLY A 372 -12.08 7.01 -5.59
C GLY A 372 -12.96 8.26 -5.46
N ASN A 373 -12.58 9.21 -4.59
CA ASN A 373 -13.40 10.38 -4.28
C ASN A 373 -13.32 11.51 -5.33
N PHE A 374 -12.32 11.50 -6.22
CA PHE A 374 -12.01 12.66 -7.06
C PHE A 374 -11.87 12.35 -8.56
N TYR A 375 -11.26 11.22 -8.93
CA TYR A 375 -10.91 10.90 -10.32
C TYR A 375 -11.52 9.55 -10.69
N THR A 376 -12.83 9.54 -10.96
CA THR A 376 -13.53 8.31 -11.39
C THR A 376 -13.57 8.24 -12.91
N THR A 377 -12.40 7.96 -13.51
CA THR A 377 -12.32 7.45 -14.87
C THR A 377 -12.00 5.96 -14.80
N VAL A 378 -13.01 5.12 -14.54
CA VAL A 378 -12.88 3.69 -14.84
C VAL A 378 -12.77 3.60 -16.37
N THR A 379 -11.63 3.19 -16.90
CA THR A 379 -11.39 3.15 -18.36
C THR A 379 -12.49 2.36 -19.07
N GLY A 380 -13.19 3.06 -19.96
CA GLY A 380 -14.49 2.69 -20.53
C GLY A 380 -15.60 3.70 -20.23
N THR A 381 -15.40 4.56 -19.22
CA THR A 381 -16.40 5.48 -18.69
C THR A 381 -15.92 6.91 -18.89
N GLN A 382 -16.64 7.74 -19.66
CA GLN A 382 -16.41 9.18 -19.61
C GLN A 382 -16.87 9.71 -18.25
N VAL A 383 -16.20 10.74 -17.73
CA VAL A 383 -16.75 11.63 -16.69
C VAL A 383 -17.86 12.47 -17.34
N ALA A 384 -18.93 11.83 -17.81
CA ALA A 384 -20.21 12.50 -17.94
C ALA A 384 -20.71 12.69 -16.52
N LYS A 385 -21.24 13.87 -16.19
CA LYS A 385 -21.98 14.06 -14.94
C LYS A 385 -22.97 12.90 -14.86
N SER A 386 -22.83 12.01 -13.87
CA SER A 386 -23.67 10.80 -13.81
C SER A 386 -25.16 11.13 -13.94
N ALA A 387 -25.60 12.29 -13.42
CA ALA A 387 -26.94 12.86 -13.59
C ALA A 387 -27.44 13.06 -15.04
N GLU A 388 -26.56 13.13 -16.04
CA GLU A 388 -26.93 13.25 -17.46
C GLU A 388 -27.17 11.87 -18.13
N LEU A 389 -26.71 10.77 -17.51
CA LEU A 389 -26.88 9.41 -18.04
C LEU A 389 -27.86 8.58 -17.21
N PHE A 390 -27.78 8.67 -15.88
CA PHE A 390 -28.74 8.07 -14.96
C PHE A 390 -28.74 8.74 -13.59
N SER A 391 -29.90 8.78 -12.94
CA SER A 391 -30.03 9.23 -11.55
C SER A 391 -30.19 8.03 -10.61
N VAL A 392 -29.70 8.18 -9.38
CA VAL A 392 -29.84 7.20 -8.31
C VAL A 392 -30.55 7.87 -7.14
N TYR A 393 -31.68 7.33 -6.72
CA TYR A 393 -32.48 7.88 -5.63
C TYR A 393 -33.16 6.78 -4.80
N PRO A 394 -33.26 6.91 -3.46
CA PRO A 394 -32.69 7.97 -2.63
C PRO A 394 -31.18 7.82 -2.44
N ASN A 395 -30.46 8.93 -2.38
CA ASN A 395 -29.05 8.98 -1.99
C ASN A 395 -28.87 10.11 -0.96
N PRO A 396 -28.66 9.81 0.34
CA PRO A 396 -28.39 8.48 0.90
C PRO A 396 -29.59 7.53 0.87
N ALA A 397 -29.32 6.25 0.58
CA ALA A 397 -30.28 5.15 0.62
C ALA A 397 -30.56 4.75 2.07
N PRO A 398 -31.83 4.65 2.52
CA PRO A 398 -32.15 3.98 3.76
C PRO A 398 -31.87 2.48 3.61
N GLY A 399 -31.15 1.87 4.56
CA GLY A 399 -30.97 0.41 4.58
C GLY A 399 -32.31 -0.34 4.51
N GLY A 400 -32.36 -1.42 3.73
CA GLY A 400 -33.58 -2.21 3.55
C GLY A 400 -34.58 -1.64 2.55
N ARG A 401 -34.18 -0.66 1.72
CA ARG A 401 -35.00 -0.10 0.65
C ARG A 401 -34.23 0.01 -0.65
N ALA A 402 -34.77 -0.56 -1.72
CA ALA A 402 -34.14 -0.52 -3.03
C ALA A 402 -33.92 0.93 -3.52
N LEU A 403 -32.75 1.14 -4.12
CA LEU A 403 -32.47 2.32 -4.93
C LEU A 403 -33.27 2.26 -6.23
N GLN A 404 -33.83 3.39 -6.63
CA GLN A 404 -34.28 3.63 -7.99
C GLN A 404 -33.11 4.13 -8.83
N VAL A 405 -32.85 3.45 -9.92
CA VAL A 405 -31.90 3.86 -10.95
C VAL A 405 -32.70 4.21 -12.18
N GLN A 406 -32.64 5.47 -12.61
CA GLN A 406 -33.38 5.96 -13.77
C GLN A 406 -32.39 6.43 -14.83
N LEU A 407 -32.36 5.78 -15.98
CA LEU A 407 -31.63 6.19 -17.17
C LEU A 407 -32.26 7.44 -17.78
N ALA A 408 -31.43 8.31 -18.34
CA ALA A 408 -31.89 9.48 -19.11
C ALA A 408 -32.55 9.08 -20.44
N GLN A 409 -32.24 7.89 -20.96
CA GLN A 409 -32.83 7.32 -22.17
C GLN A 409 -33.04 5.81 -21.97
N SER A 410 -34.14 5.28 -22.51
CA SER A 410 -34.44 3.85 -22.46
C SER A 410 -33.37 3.05 -23.20
N ALA A 411 -32.89 1.97 -22.57
CA ALA A 411 -31.92 1.04 -23.10
C ALA A 411 -32.63 -0.23 -23.61
N THR A 412 -32.19 -0.78 -24.76
CA THR A 412 -32.69 -2.10 -25.18
C THR A 412 -31.99 -3.21 -24.41
N ALA A 413 -30.79 -2.96 -23.88
CA ALA A 413 -30.07 -3.84 -22.98
C ALA A 413 -29.12 -3.03 -22.07
N ALA A 414 -29.41 -3.05 -20.76
CA ALA A 414 -28.54 -2.46 -19.75
C ALA A 414 -28.19 -3.46 -18.67
N THR A 415 -27.06 -3.26 -18.00
CA THR A 415 -26.63 -4.03 -16.83
C THR A 415 -26.13 -3.08 -15.77
N TYR A 416 -26.65 -3.19 -14.56
CA TYR A 416 -26.03 -2.54 -13.40
C TYR A 416 -25.13 -3.53 -12.66
N THR A 417 -24.10 -3.01 -12.01
CA THR A 417 -23.21 -3.73 -11.10
C THR A 417 -23.04 -2.88 -9.84
N LEU A 418 -23.57 -3.37 -8.72
CA LEU A 418 -23.39 -2.80 -7.41
C LEU A 418 -22.13 -3.37 -6.77
N ARG A 419 -21.26 -2.50 -6.28
CA ARG A 419 -20.02 -2.85 -5.60
C ARG A 419 -19.87 -2.10 -4.27
N ASN A 420 -19.20 -2.70 -3.30
CA ASN A 420 -18.69 -1.93 -2.15
C ASN A 420 -17.45 -1.11 -2.57
N THR A 421 -16.90 -0.31 -1.65
CA THR A 421 -15.65 0.45 -1.89
C THR A 421 -14.43 -0.45 -2.11
N LEU A 422 -14.47 -1.70 -1.64
CA LEU A 422 -13.48 -2.72 -1.96
C LEU A 422 -13.69 -3.32 -3.36
N GLY A 423 -14.67 -2.82 -4.13
CA GLY A 423 -15.07 -3.23 -5.49
C GLY A 423 -15.63 -4.63 -5.62
N GLN A 424 -15.86 -5.34 -4.50
CA GLN A 424 -16.54 -6.63 -4.53
C GLN A 424 -17.95 -6.44 -5.08
N THR A 425 -18.32 -7.27 -6.05
CA THR A 425 -19.67 -7.21 -6.64
C THR A 425 -20.67 -7.82 -5.67
N LEU A 426 -21.62 -6.99 -5.23
CA LEU A 426 -22.66 -7.37 -4.28
C LEU A 426 -23.94 -7.78 -5.01
N ALA A 427 -24.21 -7.13 -6.14
CA ALA A 427 -25.30 -7.48 -7.03
C ALA A 427 -24.96 -7.06 -8.46
N SER A 428 -25.39 -7.86 -9.44
CA SER A 428 -25.38 -7.47 -10.84
C SER A 428 -26.62 -8.02 -11.51
N LYS A 429 -27.26 -7.21 -12.35
CA LYS A 429 -28.49 -7.61 -13.04
C LYS A 429 -28.64 -6.86 -14.35
N SER A 430 -28.99 -7.61 -15.39
CA SER A 430 -29.41 -7.05 -16.66
C SER A 430 -30.88 -6.66 -16.64
N PHE A 431 -31.21 -5.56 -17.31
CA PHE A 431 -32.55 -5.04 -17.44
C PHE A 431 -32.75 -4.38 -18.81
N ARG A 432 -34.00 -4.09 -19.13
CA ARG A 432 -34.41 -3.34 -20.33
C ARG A 432 -35.30 -2.19 -19.90
N GLY A 433 -35.39 -1.16 -20.73
CA GLY A 433 -36.14 0.06 -20.40
C GLY A 433 -35.23 1.14 -19.83
N ASP A 434 -35.84 2.08 -19.13
CA ASP A 434 -35.19 3.27 -18.58
C ASP A 434 -35.07 3.25 -17.05
N ALA A 435 -35.60 2.23 -16.36
CA ALA A 435 -35.55 2.17 -14.91
C ALA A 435 -35.24 0.77 -14.38
N VAL A 436 -34.54 0.71 -13.24
CA VAL A 436 -34.30 -0.53 -12.50
C VAL A 436 -34.21 -0.26 -11.00
N GLN A 437 -34.70 -1.21 -10.21
CA GLN A 437 -34.48 -1.21 -8.77
C GLN A 437 -33.22 -2.00 -8.42
N VAL A 438 -32.35 -1.36 -7.62
CA VAL A 438 -31.15 -2.00 -7.06
C VAL A 438 -31.39 -2.23 -5.57
N PRO A 439 -31.51 -3.49 -5.12
CA PRO A 439 -31.77 -3.78 -3.72
C PRO A 439 -30.58 -3.33 -2.85
N THR A 440 -30.90 -2.77 -1.68
CA THR A 440 -29.91 -2.44 -0.64
C THR A 440 -30.08 -3.30 0.62
N ASP A 441 -30.98 -4.29 0.56
CA ASP A 441 -31.28 -5.16 1.68
C ASP A 441 -30.03 -5.98 2.04
N GLY A 442 -29.67 -5.98 3.32
CA GLY A 442 -28.47 -6.65 3.83
C GLY A 442 -27.16 -5.89 3.57
N LEU A 443 -27.18 -4.72 2.92
CA LEU A 443 -26.00 -3.86 2.84
C LEU A 443 -25.75 -3.20 4.19
N ALA A 444 -24.51 -3.25 4.66
CA ALA A 444 -24.09 -2.49 5.83
C ALA A 444 -24.10 -0.98 5.52
N PRO A 445 -24.30 -0.10 6.53
CA PRO A 445 -24.10 1.33 6.35
C PRO A 445 -22.73 1.64 5.77
N GLY A 446 -22.67 2.43 4.69
CA GLY A 446 -21.41 2.72 4.02
C GLY A 446 -21.56 3.24 2.59
N THR A 447 -20.41 3.45 1.95
CA THR A 447 -20.33 3.92 0.56
C THR A 447 -20.32 2.74 -0.41
N TYR A 448 -21.08 2.86 -1.48
CA TYR A 448 -21.18 1.88 -2.55
C TYR A 448 -21.03 2.54 -3.91
N VAL A 449 -20.63 1.73 -4.89
CA VAL A 449 -20.39 2.14 -6.27
C VAL A 449 -21.36 1.36 -7.14
N LEU A 450 -22.23 2.07 -7.86
CA LEU A 450 -23.10 1.51 -8.87
C LEU A 450 -22.52 1.82 -10.25
N SER A 451 -22.04 0.81 -10.97
CA SER A 451 -21.68 0.92 -12.38
C SER A 451 -22.83 0.47 -13.27
N LEU A 452 -22.99 1.13 -14.41
CA LEU A 452 -24.05 0.87 -15.37
C LEU A 452 -23.46 0.83 -16.78
N VAL A 453 -23.82 -0.20 -17.54
CA VAL A 453 -23.48 -0.33 -18.96
C VAL A 453 -24.79 -0.47 -19.72
N ALA A 454 -25.02 0.41 -20.70
CA ALA A 454 -26.19 0.37 -21.58
C ALA A 454 -25.73 0.33 -23.04
N ASP A 455 -26.53 -0.31 -23.88
CA ASP A 455 -26.30 -0.44 -25.32
C ASP A 455 -26.10 0.92 -26.01
N GLY A 456 -25.00 1.04 -26.75
CA GLY A 456 -24.63 2.28 -27.46
C GLY A 456 -24.19 3.44 -26.55
N LYS A 457 -24.04 3.23 -25.24
CA LYS A 457 -23.55 4.23 -24.28
C LYS A 457 -22.22 3.79 -23.68
N ALA A 458 -21.37 4.77 -23.34
CA ALA A 458 -20.22 4.49 -22.49
C ALA A 458 -20.71 3.99 -21.12
N PRO A 459 -20.04 3.00 -20.51
CA PRO A 459 -20.17 2.72 -19.09
C PRO A 459 -20.21 3.99 -18.25
N ALA A 460 -21.00 3.98 -17.19
CA ALA A 460 -21.20 5.12 -16.29
C ALA A 460 -21.22 4.62 -14.84
N THR A 461 -20.76 5.43 -13.89
CA THR A 461 -20.66 5.01 -12.48
C THR A 461 -21.20 6.09 -11.55
N HIS A 462 -21.88 5.69 -10.47
CA HIS A 462 -22.42 6.57 -9.45
C HIS A 462 -22.10 6.05 -8.05
N ARG A 463 -21.61 6.93 -7.17
CA ARG A 463 -21.38 6.59 -5.76
C ARG A 463 -22.60 6.97 -4.93
N PHE A 464 -23.04 6.08 -4.06
CA PHE A 464 -24.14 6.37 -3.13
C PHE A 464 -23.82 5.86 -1.73
N ILE A 465 -24.53 6.40 -0.74
CA ILE A 465 -24.37 6.04 0.67
C ILE A 465 -25.58 5.23 1.11
N VAL A 466 -25.38 4.09 1.77
CA VAL A 466 -26.43 3.40 2.56
C VAL A 466 -26.30 3.88 4.00
N LYS A 467 -27.41 4.32 4.60
CA LYS A 467 -27.50 4.73 6.01
C LYS A 467 -27.80 3.56 6.93
#